data_AF-A0A7G6SLV4-F1
#
_entry.id   AF-A0A7G6SLV4-F1
#
_cell.length_a   1.000
_cell.length_b   1.000
_cell.length_c   1.000
_cell.angle_alpha   90.00
_cell.angle_beta   90.00
_cell.angle_gamma   90.00
#
_symmetry.space_group_name_H-M   'P 1'
#
loop_
_entity.id
_entity.type
_entity.pdbx_description
1 polymer ?
#
loop_
_entity_poly.entity_id
_entity_poly.type
_entity_poly.pdbx_seq_one_letter_code
_entity_poly.pdbx_strand_id
1 'polypeptide(L)'
;MITIKLPPKTEKLLADMAKASGRTADQVAVDAILEAIEDWQDAKIADERLKDDDGVRIPLKEMIRKLERREVEERAKKPAAE
;
A
#
# COMPACT_ATOMS: atom_id res chain seq x y z
N MET A 1 -2.46 -11.98 -22.27
CA MET A 1 -1.36 -11.24 -22.91
C MET A 1 -1.97 -10.03 -23.59
N ILE A 2 -1.60 -8.82 -23.15
CA ILE A 2 -2.05 -7.56 -23.74
C ILE A 2 -0.86 -7.00 -24.51
N THR A 3 -1.08 -6.55 -25.75
CA THR A 3 -0.05 -5.88 -26.56
C THR A 3 -0.35 -4.39 -26.58
N ILE A 4 0.63 -3.58 -26.21
CA ILE A 4 0.48 -2.12 -26.11
C ILE A 4 1.57 -1.48 -26.97
N LYS A 5 1.20 -0.49 -27.78
CA LYS A 5 2.17 0.31 -28.52
C LYS A 5 2.67 1.43 -27.63
N LEU A 6 3.94 1.38 -27.25
CA LEU A 6 4.56 2.39 -26.40
C LEU A 6 5.11 3.54 -27.26
N PRO A 7 5.05 4.79 -26.77
CA PRO A 7 5.79 5.89 -27.38
C PRO A 7 7.30 5.61 -27.35
N PRO A 8 8.08 6.07 -28.34
CA PRO A 8 9.53 5.80 -28.42
C PRO A 8 10.31 6.22 -27.17
N LYS A 9 9.87 7.31 -26.52
CA LYS A 9 10.47 7.76 -25.25
C LYS A 9 10.27 6.74 -24.12
N THR A 10 9.08 6.15 -24.03
CA THR A 10 8.75 5.15 -23.01
C THR A 10 9.53 3.86 -23.25
N GLU A 11 9.63 3.41 -24.51
CA GLU A 11 10.44 2.24 -24.87
C GLU A 11 11.90 2.42 -24.48
N LYS A 12 12.47 3.60 -24.74
CA LYS A 12 13.85 3.92 -24.34
C LYS A 12 14.04 3.87 -22.82
N LEU A 13 13.14 4.52 -22.06
CA LEU A 13 13.21 4.52 -20.60
C LEU A 13 13.13 3.10 -20.01
N LEU A 14 12.22 2.29 -20.55
CA LEU A 14 12.04 0.90 -20.13
C LEU A 14 13.31 0.08 -20.39
N ALA A 15 13.92 0.25 -21.58
CA ALA A 15 15.17 -0.43 -21.94
C ALA A 15 16.35 0.01 -21.06
N ASP A 16 16.48 1.30 -20.77
CA ASP A 16 17.52 1.85 -19.91
C ASP A 16 17.40 1.30 -18.47
N MET A 17 16.18 1.26 -17.93
CA MET A 17 15.90 0.69 -16.61
C MET A 17 16.14 -0.83 -16.54
N ALA A 18 15.70 -1.56 -17.56
CA ALA A 18 15.93 -3.00 -17.67
C ALA A 18 17.44 -3.31 -17.65
N LYS A 19 18.23 -2.59 -18.46
CA LYS A 19 19.69 -2.70 -18.49
C LYS A 19 20.33 -2.35 -17.15
N ALA A 20 19.92 -1.25 -16.52
CA ALA A 20 20.50 -0.80 -15.26
C ALA A 20 20.20 -1.76 -14.09
N SER A 21 19.07 -2.46 -14.13
CA SER A 21 18.63 -3.37 -13.06
C SER A 21 18.90 -4.85 -13.33
N GLY A 22 19.46 -5.21 -14.49
CA GLY A 22 19.67 -6.61 -14.87
C GLY A 22 18.38 -7.40 -15.12
N ARG A 23 17.27 -6.70 -15.40
CA ARG A 23 15.93 -7.27 -15.64
C ARG A 23 15.55 -7.18 -17.11
N THR A 24 14.49 -7.87 -17.52
CA THR A 24 13.90 -7.69 -18.85
C THR A 24 12.97 -6.47 -18.89
N ALA A 25 12.75 -5.93 -20.08
CA ALA A 25 11.77 -4.88 -20.33
C ALA A 25 10.36 -5.26 -19.79
N ASP A 26 9.93 -6.50 -20.04
CA ASP A 26 8.63 -7.00 -19.59
C ASP A 26 8.52 -7.04 -18.05
N GLN A 27 9.58 -7.46 -17.35
CA GLN A 27 9.59 -7.47 -15.88
C GLN A 27 9.45 -6.05 -15.33
N VAL A 28 10.23 -5.10 -15.86
CA VAL A 28 10.15 -3.70 -15.44
C VAL A 28 8.78 -3.10 -15.75
N ALA A 29 8.19 -3.42 -16.90
CA ALA A 29 6.87 -2.94 -17.28
C ALA A 29 5.77 -3.47 -16.36
N VAL A 30 5.81 -4.77 -16.03
CA VAL A 30 4.84 -5.40 -15.13
C VAL A 30 4.93 -4.80 -13.74
N ASP A 31 6.15 -4.68 -13.19
CA ASP A 31 6.37 -4.09 -11.87
C ASP A 31 5.83 -2.64 -11.81
N ALA A 32 6.16 -1.81 -12.82
CA ALA A 32 5.72 -0.42 -12.86
C ALA A 32 4.20 -0.27 -13.00
N ILE A 33 3.53 -1.16 -13.75
CA ILE A 33 2.07 -1.16 -13.87
C ILE A 33 1.43 -1.59 -12.56
N LEU A 34 1.98 -2.61 -11.89
CA LEU A 34 1.48 -3.10 -10.62
C LEU A 34 1.57 -2.01 -9.54
N GLU A 35 2.74 -1.37 -9.41
CA GLU A 35 2.97 -0.26 -8.47
C GLU A 35 1.97 0.88 -8.70
N ALA A 36 1.75 1.30 -9.95
CA ALA A 36 0.77 2.34 -10.26
C ALA A 36 -0.67 1.96 -9.89
N ILE A 37 -1.05 0.68 -10.07
CA ILE A 37 -2.38 0.19 -9.68
C ILE A 37 -2.52 0.18 -8.15
N GLU A 38 -1.50 -0.28 -7.43
CA GLU A 38 -1.48 -0.30 -5.96
C GLU A 38 -1.58 1.12 -5.40
N ASP A 39 -0.81 2.08 -5.94
CA ASP A 39 -0.89 3.50 -5.57
C ASP A 39 -2.31 4.07 -5.73
N TRP A 40 -2.99 3.75 -6.83
CA TRP A 40 -4.38 4.20 -7.05
C TRP A 40 -5.37 3.57 -6.07
N GLN A 41 -5.14 2.30 -5.68
CA GLN A 41 -5.98 1.64 -4.68
C GLN A 41 -5.77 2.26 -3.29
N ASP A 42 -4.52 2.51 -2.92
CA ASP A 42 -4.17 3.13 -1.65
C ASP A 42 -4.75 4.55 -1.55
N ALA A 43 -4.61 5.35 -2.61
CA ALA A 43 -5.21 6.68 -2.69
C ALA A 43 -6.73 6.62 -2.51
N LYS A 44 -7.40 5.67 -3.16
CA LYS A 44 -8.85 5.49 -3.03
C LYS A 44 -9.27 5.13 -1.60
N ILE A 45 -8.54 4.23 -0.94
CA ILE A 45 -8.82 3.85 0.45
C ILE A 45 -8.60 5.04 1.39
N ALA A 46 -7.55 5.84 1.15
CA ALA A 46 -7.30 7.05 1.91
C ALA A 46 -8.44 8.06 1.75
N ASP A 47 -8.90 8.30 0.51
CA ASP A 47 -10.04 9.17 0.23
C ASP A 47 -11.34 8.68 0.89
N GLU A 48 -11.60 7.37 0.88
CA GLU A 48 -12.75 6.78 1.56
C GLU A 48 -12.69 7.02 3.07
N ARG A 49 -11.51 6.82 3.69
CA ARG A 49 -11.32 7.09 5.13
C ARG A 49 -11.50 8.57 5.49
N LEU A 50 -11.14 9.48 4.59
CA LEU A 50 -11.33 10.91 4.78
C LEU A 50 -12.81 11.33 4.71
N LYS A 51 -13.67 10.60 3.99
CA LYS A 51 -15.11 10.92 3.93
C LYS A 51 -15.80 10.74 5.28
N ASP A 52 -15.40 9.72 6.02
CA ASP A 52 -15.95 9.39 7.34
C ASP A 52 -15.13 10.02 8.49
N ASP A 53 -14.14 10.84 8.18
CA ASP A 53 -13.30 11.52 9.17
C ASP A 53 -14.05 12.72 9.78
N ASP A 54 -14.36 12.63 11.07
CA ASP A 54 -15.02 13.69 11.85
C ASP A 54 -14.07 14.84 12.24
N GLY A 55 -12.79 14.76 11.84
CA GLY A 55 -11.76 15.75 12.13
C GLY A 55 -11.23 15.69 13.57
N VAL A 56 -11.79 14.83 14.43
CA VAL A 56 -11.32 14.68 15.80
C VAL A 56 -9.98 13.96 15.78
N ARG A 57 -9.03 14.48 16.56
CA ARG A 57 -7.70 13.90 16.74
C ARG A 57 -7.50 13.58 18.20
N ILE A 58 -6.95 12.40 18.48
CA ILE A 58 -6.57 12.00 19.84
C ILE A 58 -5.06 12.15 20.03
N PRO A 59 -4.58 12.70 21.16
CA PRO A 59 -3.15 12.70 21.46
C PRO A 59 -2.59 11.27 21.46
N LEU A 60 -1.38 11.08 20.93
CA LEU A 60 -0.75 9.76 20.83
C LEU A 60 -0.71 9.04 22.19
N LYS A 61 -0.41 9.76 23.27
CA LYS A 61 -0.42 9.22 24.64
C LYS A 61 -1.75 8.61 25.04
N GLU A 62 -2.87 9.21 24.62
CA GLU A 62 -4.20 8.68 24.89
C GLU A 62 -4.54 7.47 24.03
N MET A 63 -4.10 7.48 22.77
CA MET A 63 -4.22 6.31 21.88
C MET A 63 -3.50 5.10 22.48
N ILE A 64 -2.25 5.27 22.94
CA ILE A 64 -1.47 4.19 23.56
C ILE A 64 -2.23 3.59 24.75
N ARG A 65 -2.72 4.45 25.67
CA ARG A 65 -3.52 4.00 26.82
C ARG A 65 -4.78 3.23 26.42
N LYS A 66 -5.46 3.66 25.35
CA LYS A 66 -6.65 2.95 24.83
C LYS A 66 -6.28 1.57 24.30
N LEU A 67 -5.16 1.45 23.56
CA LEU A 67 -4.70 0.18 23.01
C LEU A 67 -4.26 -0.80 24.11
N GLU A 68 -3.48 -0.33 25.10
CA GLU A 68 -3.07 -1.15 26.25
C GLU A 68 -4.27 -1.71 27.01
N ARG A 69 -5.30 -0.88 27.24
CA ARG A 69 -6.53 -1.33 27.90
C ARG A 69 -7.25 -2.40 27.07
N ARG A 70 -7.40 -2.18 25.77
CA ARG A 70 -8.02 -3.14 24.85
C ARG A 70 -7.28 -4.47 24.85
N GLU A 71 -5.95 -4.44 24.87
CA GLU A 71 -5.14 -5.66 24.91
C GLU A 71 -5.35 -6.45 26.22
N VAL A 72 -5.40 -5.77 27.37
CA VAL A 72 -5.71 -6.40 28.65
C VAL A 72 -7.09 -7.04 28.64
N GLU A 73 -8.10 -6.34 28.10
CA GLU A 73 -9.47 -6.85 27.98
C GLU A 73 -9.54 -8.09 27.06
N GLU A 74 -8.85 -8.07 25.92
CA GLU A 74 -8.81 -9.22 24.99
C GLU A 74 -8.06 -10.42 25.57
N ARG A 75 -6.99 -10.19 26.34
CA ARG A 75 -6.29 -11.26 27.07
C ARG A 75 -7.16 -11.85 28.17
N ALA A 76 -7.94 -11.04 28.88
CA ALA A 76 -8.87 -11.51 29.90
C ALA A 76 -10.04 -12.33 29.32
N LYS A 77 -10.41 -12.10 28.05
CA LYS A 77 -11.44 -12.86 27.33
C LYS A 77 -10.96 -14.19 26.75
N LYS A 78 -9.66 -14.38 26.54
CA LYS A 78 -9.11 -15.66 26.08
C LYS A 78 -9.00 -16.61 27.29
N PRO A 79 -9.82 -17.68 27.38
CA PRO A 79 -9.64 -18.67 28.44
C PRO A 79 -8.25 -19.28 28.32
N ALA A 80 -7.62 -19.60 29.46
CA ALA A 80 -6.43 -20.43 29.46
C ALA A 80 -6.77 -21.72 28.70
N ALA A 81 -6.07 -21.99 27.61
CA ALA A 81 -6.19 -23.26 26.93
C ALA A 81 -5.80 -24.36 27.93
N GLU A 82 -6.74 -25.25 28.23
CA GLU A 82 -6.49 -26.52 28.94
C GLU A 82 -5.63 -27.45 28.09
#